data_AF-A0AAE0ECG1-F1
#
_entry.id   AF-A0AAE0ECG1-F1
#
_cell.length_a   1.000
_cell.length_b   1.000
_cell.length_c   1.000
_cell.angle_alpha   90.00
_cell.angle_beta   90.00
_cell.angle_gamma   90.00
#
_symmetry.space_group_name_H-M   'P 1'
#
loop_
_entity.id
_entity.type
_entity.pdbx_description
1 polymer ?
#
loop_
_entity_poly.entity_id
_entity_poly.type
_entity_poly.pdbx_seq_one_letter_code
_entity_poly.pdbx_strand_id
1 'polypeptide(L)'
;MNLAAFSKIMKKYEKITSRRASRSYIKIVDNSYLGSSDEVNGLLERVEATFINHFSNSNRREGMILLRPKAKREKHSVTFLSGFFSGCFIALLVAVVLRIEARNLIDKEGVLYMVNIFPLYSLFAYVVLHMLMYAADVYFWRRYQVNYPFIFGFKQGTELGYREVFLLSTGLAVLALTSFLANLQLDMGSRAQHYKKLTQLVPLCSITIVIVIVFCPFDIIYRSCRFFFIKSVFRCVCAPLYKVTDIQKGYNFADDIIE
;
A
#
# COMPACT_ATOMS: atom_id res chain seq x y z
N MET A 1 9.33 19.89 18.25
CA MET A 1 8.24 19.23 17.48
C MET A 1 6.84 19.42 18.08
N ASN A 2 6.68 19.64 19.38
CA ASN A 2 5.36 19.64 20.05
C ASN A 2 4.56 20.94 19.88
N LEU A 3 5.20 22.12 19.91
CA LEU A 3 4.53 23.42 19.75
C LEU A 3 3.81 23.56 18.39
N ALA A 4 4.44 23.07 17.32
CA ALA A 4 3.84 23.08 15.98
C ALA A 4 2.59 22.18 15.88
N ALA A 5 2.58 21.04 16.59
CA ALA A 5 1.41 20.16 16.67
C ALA A 5 0.28 20.82 17.45
N PHE A 6 0.57 21.43 18.61
CA PHE A 6 -0.39 22.22 19.38
C PHE A 6 -0.99 23.36 18.55
N SER A 7 -0.16 24.10 17.81
CA SER A 7 -0.63 25.16 16.91
C SER A 7 -1.58 24.63 15.82
N LYS A 8 -1.27 23.48 15.21
CA LYS A 8 -2.11 22.85 14.18
C LYS A 8 -3.45 22.34 14.73
N ILE A 9 -3.44 21.69 15.90
CA ILE A 9 -4.66 21.21 16.58
C ILE A 9 -5.53 22.39 16.97
N MET A 10 -4.93 23.44 17.53
CA MET A 10 -5.65 24.63 17.96
C MET A 10 -6.28 25.40 16.78
N LYS A 11 -5.58 25.47 15.63
CA LYS A 11 -6.15 25.98 14.37
C LYS A 11 -7.31 25.13 13.86
N LYS A 12 -7.21 23.80 13.97
CA LYS A 12 -8.30 22.89 13.58
C LYS A 12 -9.52 23.06 14.49
N TYR A 13 -9.31 23.21 15.80
CA TYR A 13 -10.35 23.50 16.78
C TYR A 13 -11.07 24.82 16.48
N GLU A 14 -10.33 25.89 16.21
CA GLU A 14 -10.89 27.20 15.85
C GLU A 14 -11.72 27.12 14.55
N LYS A 15 -11.26 26.35 13.55
CA LYS A 15 -11.98 26.14 12.29
C LYS A 15 -13.29 25.36 12.46
N ILE A 16 -13.35 24.41 13.39
CA ILE A 16 -14.56 23.60 13.65
C ILE A 16 -15.56 24.36 14.53
N THR A 17 -15.06 25.10 15.53
CA THR A 17 -15.89 25.70 16.58
C THR A 17 -16.23 27.17 16.31
N SER A 18 -15.66 27.77 15.25
CA SER A 18 -15.78 29.21 14.91
C SER A 18 -15.46 30.17 16.08
N ARG A 19 -14.66 29.71 17.05
CA ARG A 19 -14.26 30.45 18.25
C ARG A 19 -12.78 30.84 18.18
N ARG A 20 -12.49 32.13 18.31
CA ARG A 20 -11.12 32.69 18.30
C ARG A 20 -10.37 32.48 19.63
N ALA A 21 -10.12 31.23 19.99
CA ALA A 21 -9.41 30.86 21.22
C ALA A 21 -7.91 30.61 21.00
N SER A 22 -7.47 30.40 19.76
CA SER A 22 -6.13 29.87 19.48
C SER A 22 -4.98 30.75 19.96
N ARG A 23 -5.11 32.08 19.80
CA ARG A 23 -4.08 33.04 20.20
C ARG A 23 -3.85 33.08 21.71
N SER A 24 -4.92 32.95 22.50
CA SER A 24 -4.82 32.96 23.96
C SER A 24 -4.10 31.71 24.47
N TYR A 25 -4.50 30.54 23.95
CA TYR A 25 -3.87 29.27 24.33
C TYR A 25 -2.42 29.14 23.85
N ILE A 26 -2.10 29.59 22.62
CA ILE A 26 -0.71 29.58 22.13
C ILE A 26 0.18 30.46 23.01
N LYS A 27 -0.30 31.64 23.45
CA LYS A 27 0.47 32.52 24.34
C LYS A 27 0.75 31.88 25.70
N ILE A 28 -0.19 31.09 26.24
CA ILE A 28 0.00 30.34 27.49
C ILE A 28 1.05 29.23 27.29
N VAL A 29 0.96 28.51 26.17
CA VAL A 29 1.90 27.44 25.83
C VAL A 29 3.31 27.99 25.57
N ASP A 30 3.45 29.11 24.87
CA ASP A 30 4.74 29.75 24.60
C ASP A 30 5.41 30.26 25.89
N ASN A 31 4.63 30.76 26.85
CA ASN A 31 5.12 31.19 28.17
C ASN A 31 5.36 30.05 29.16
N SER A 32 5.02 28.81 28.79
CA SER A 32 5.27 27.63 29.63
C SER A 32 6.67 27.09 29.42
N TYR A 33 7.14 26.22 30.32
CA TYR A 33 8.44 25.54 30.21
C TYR A 33 8.61 24.76 28.89
N LEU A 34 7.51 24.33 28.26
CA LEU A 34 7.52 23.68 26.94
C LEU A 34 7.85 24.63 25.78
N GLY A 35 7.58 25.93 25.94
CA GLY A 35 7.84 26.98 24.96
C GLY A 35 9.18 27.70 25.18
N SER A 36 9.58 27.87 26.44
CA SER A 36 10.76 28.65 26.83
C SER A 36 12.03 27.82 27.08
N SER A 37 11.95 26.48 27.09
CA SER A 37 13.12 25.63 27.35
C SER A 37 13.93 25.39 26.08
N ASP A 38 15.09 26.04 25.99
CA ASP A 38 16.11 25.80 24.97
C ASP A 38 17.00 24.58 25.28
N GLU A 39 16.86 23.97 26.45
CA GLU A 39 17.71 22.84 26.87
C GLU A 39 17.64 21.66 25.90
N VAL A 40 16.44 21.36 25.41
CA VAL A 40 16.21 20.27 24.44
C VAL A 40 16.87 20.59 23.09
N ASN A 41 16.79 21.83 22.64
CA ASN A 41 17.46 22.26 21.40
C ASN A 41 18.98 22.21 21.56
N GLY A 42 19.51 22.67 22.71
CA GLY A 42 20.94 22.60 23.01
C GLY A 42 21.46 21.17 23.21
N LEU A 43 20.63 20.24 23.68
CA LEU A 43 20.97 18.81 23.73
C LEU A 43 20.97 18.21 22.33
N LEU A 44 19.98 18.54 21.50
CA LEU A 44 19.90 18.09 20.11
C LEU A 44 21.15 18.53 19.32
N GLU A 45 21.55 19.79 19.41
CA GLU A 45 22.75 20.30 18.75
C GLU A 45 24.03 19.57 19.20
N ARG A 46 24.16 19.27 20.50
CA ARG A 46 25.29 18.51 21.04
C ARG A 46 25.32 17.07 20.52
N VAL A 47 24.17 16.42 20.41
CA VAL A 47 24.04 15.07 19.84
C VAL A 47 24.39 15.07 18.36
N GLU A 48 23.86 16.04 17.59
CA GLU A 48 24.19 16.19 16.16
C GLU A 48 25.70 16.41 15.95
N ALA A 49 26.33 17.28 16.74
CA ALA A 49 27.76 17.55 16.67
C ALA A 49 28.60 16.31 17.00
N THR A 50 28.22 15.56 18.04
CA THR A 50 28.90 14.32 18.42
C THR A 50 28.77 13.25 17.34
N PHE A 51 27.58 13.09 16.76
CA PHE A 51 27.33 12.17 15.65
C PHE A 51 28.17 12.53 14.42
N ILE A 52 28.22 13.81 14.06
CA ILE A 52 28.98 14.28 12.90
C ILE A 52 30.48 14.01 13.08
N ASN A 53 31.01 14.27 14.27
CA ASN A 53 32.41 14.04 14.59
C ASN A 53 32.77 12.54 14.58
N HIS A 54 31.91 11.68 15.10
CA HIS A 54 32.19 10.25 15.22
C HIS A 54 31.94 9.45 13.92
N PHE A 55 30.86 9.76 13.19
CA PHE A 55 30.40 8.96 12.04
C PHE A 55 30.67 9.58 10.67
N SER A 56 30.97 10.88 10.59
CA SER A 56 31.17 11.58 9.31
C SER A 56 32.50 12.33 9.19
N ASN A 57 33.52 11.97 9.99
CA ASN A 57 34.84 12.63 10.00
C ASN A 57 34.74 14.17 10.03
N SER A 58 33.84 14.70 10.87
CA SER A 58 33.57 16.13 11.00
C SER A 58 33.01 16.82 9.74
N ASN A 59 32.59 16.06 8.71
CA ASN A 59 31.87 16.60 7.56
C ASN A 59 30.39 16.84 7.90
N ARG A 60 30.08 18.06 8.32
CA ARG A 60 28.73 18.49 8.71
C ARG A 60 27.68 18.23 7.63
N ARG A 61 28.02 18.34 6.35
CA ARG A 61 27.06 18.19 5.25
C ARG A 61 26.62 16.74 5.10
N GLU A 62 27.57 15.80 5.12
CA GLU A 62 27.31 14.36 5.06
C GLU A 62 26.56 13.87 6.31
N GLY A 63 27.01 14.27 7.51
CA GLY A 63 26.34 13.88 8.76
C GLY A 63 24.91 14.43 8.86
N MET A 64 24.66 15.66 8.41
CA MET A 64 23.31 16.23 8.36
C MET A 64 22.40 15.54 7.34
N ILE A 65 22.94 15.01 6.25
CA ILE A 65 22.20 14.21 5.26
C ILE A 65 21.75 12.87 5.88
N LEU A 66 22.52 12.32 6.81
CA LEU A 66 22.19 11.09 7.54
C LEU A 66 21.19 11.33 8.68
N LEU A 67 21.32 12.45 9.40
CA LEU A 67 20.47 12.81 10.53
C LEU A 67 19.08 13.30 10.11
N ARG A 68 18.96 13.96 8.95
CA ARG A 68 17.65 14.45 8.47
C ARG A 68 16.83 13.29 7.90
N PRO A 69 15.55 13.15 8.31
CA PRO A 69 14.65 12.19 7.67
C PRO A 69 14.55 12.51 6.17
N LYS A 70 15.10 11.62 5.34
CA LYS A 70 15.07 11.78 3.88
C LYS A 70 13.62 11.62 3.41
N ALA A 71 13.04 12.70 2.88
CA ALA A 71 11.81 12.59 2.12
C ALA A 71 12.07 11.64 0.93
N LYS A 72 11.31 10.55 0.84
CA LYS A 72 11.44 9.56 -0.24
C LYS A 72 11.25 10.27 -1.59
N ARG A 73 12.32 10.43 -2.36
CA ARG A 73 12.26 11.04 -3.70
C ARG A 73 11.50 10.09 -4.61
N GLU A 74 10.40 10.56 -5.19
CA GLU A 74 9.60 9.74 -6.10
C GLU A 74 10.43 9.37 -7.34
N LYS A 75 10.44 8.08 -7.69
CA LYS A 75 11.20 7.57 -8.85
C LYS A 75 10.34 7.72 -10.11
N HIS A 76 10.80 8.51 -11.08
CA HIS A 76 10.04 8.83 -12.30
C HIS A 76 9.57 7.58 -13.08
N SER A 77 10.39 6.52 -13.11
CA SER A 77 10.07 5.25 -13.78
C SER A 77 8.77 4.60 -13.28
N VAL A 78 8.45 4.76 -11.99
CA VAL A 78 7.25 4.15 -11.38
C VAL A 78 5.99 4.77 -11.97
N THR A 79 6.00 6.08 -12.23
CA THR A 79 4.86 6.80 -12.80
C THR A 79 4.61 6.38 -14.25
N PHE A 80 5.68 6.29 -15.04
CA PHE A 80 5.59 5.86 -16.43
C PHE A 80 5.07 4.43 -16.55
N LEU A 81 5.68 3.49 -15.82
CA LEU A 81 5.25 2.08 -15.82
C LEU A 81 3.81 1.94 -15.31
N SER A 82 3.45 2.69 -14.27
CA SER A 82 2.09 2.68 -13.72
C SER A 82 1.05 3.10 -14.76
N GLY A 83 1.34 4.11 -15.58
CA GLY A 83 0.47 4.53 -16.67
C GLY A 83 0.37 3.46 -17.76
N PHE A 84 1.51 2.88 -18.16
CA PHE A 84 1.57 1.84 -19.17
C PHE A 84 0.76 0.58 -18.78
N PHE A 85 0.98 0.04 -17.58
CA PHE A 85 0.25 -1.14 -17.10
C PHE A 85 -1.24 -0.86 -16.91
N SER A 86 -1.62 0.33 -16.45
CA SER A 86 -3.04 0.72 -16.35
C SER A 86 -3.71 0.78 -17.73
N GLY A 87 -3.01 1.32 -18.74
CA GLY A 87 -3.51 1.34 -20.12
C GLY A 87 -3.69 -0.07 -20.69
N CYS A 88 -2.69 -0.94 -20.52
CA CYS A 88 -2.79 -2.35 -20.90
C CYS A 88 -3.94 -3.07 -20.18
N PHE A 89 -4.13 -2.83 -18.88
CA PHE A 89 -5.21 -3.44 -18.12
C PHE A 89 -6.58 -3.10 -18.72
N ILE A 90 -6.84 -1.81 -19.00
CA ILE A 90 -8.10 -1.36 -19.60
C ILE A 90 -8.28 -1.98 -21.00
N ALA A 91 -7.25 -1.97 -21.84
CA ALA A 91 -7.31 -2.54 -23.18
C ALA A 91 -7.62 -4.05 -23.16
N LEU A 92 -6.98 -4.81 -22.25
CA LEU A 92 -7.24 -6.25 -22.09
C LEU A 92 -8.63 -6.51 -21.52
N LEU A 93 -9.14 -5.65 -20.63
CA LEU A 93 -10.49 -5.76 -20.09
C LEU A 93 -11.53 -5.59 -21.19
N VAL A 94 -11.38 -4.58 -22.05
CA VAL A 94 -12.23 -4.39 -23.24
C VAL A 94 -12.16 -5.60 -24.17
N ALA A 95 -10.95 -6.13 -24.42
CA ALA A 95 -10.78 -7.32 -25.25
C ALA A 95 -11.51 -8.55 -24.67
N VAL A 96 -11.49 -8.74 -23.34
CA VAL A 96 -12.23 -9.82 -22.67
C VAL A 96 -13.74 -9.65 -22.84
N VAL A 97 -14.27 -8.44 -22.64
CA VAL A 97 -15.71 -8.16 -22.79
C VAL A 97 -16.19 -8.48 -24.20
N LEU A 98 -15.48 -7.96 -25.21
CA LEU A 98 -15.80 -8.23 -26.63
C LEU A 98 -15.76 -9.72 -26.96
N ARG A 99 -14.82 -10.47 -26.37
CA ARG A 99 -14.70 -11.92 -26.57
C ARG A 99 -15.84 -12.70 -25.91
N ILE A 100 -16.27 -12.29 -24.71
CA ILE A 100 -17.41 -12.92 -24.02
C ILE A 100 -18.70 -12.69 -24.80
N GLU A 101 -18.92 -11.45 -25.25
CA GLU A 101 -20.10 -11.09 -26.03
C GLU A 101 -20.17 -11.86 -27.35
N ALA A 102 -19.04 -11.97 -28.06
CA ALA A 102 -18.94 -12.80 -29.25
C ALA A 102 -19.24 -14.29 -28.99
N ARG A 103 -18.91 -14.84 -27.81
CA ARG A 103 -19.19 -16.25 -27.45
C ARG A 103 -20.64 -16.48 -27.02
N ASN A 104 -21.25 -15.56 -26.29
CA ASN A 104 -22.67 -15.64 -25.91
C ASN A 104 -23.59 -15.71 -27.14
N LEU A 105 -23.13 -15.17 -28.28
CA LEU A 105 -23.84 -15.26 -29.56
C LEU A 105 -23.63 -16.59 -30.30
N ILE A 106 -22.64 -17.42 -29.92
CA ILE A 106 -22.15 -18.53 -30.77
C ILE A 106 -22.46 -19.94 -30.22
N ASP A 107 -22.49 -20.24 -28.90
CA ASP A 107 -22.75 -21.64 -28.49
C ASP A 107 -23.15 -21.93 -27.01
N LYS A 108 -23.80 -23.10 -26.80
CA LYS A 108 -24.27 -23.70 -25.52
C LYS A 108 -23.21 -24.50 -24.76
N GLU A 109 -22.04 -24.79 -25.33
CA GLU A 109 -20.94 -25.54 -24.67
C GLU A 109 -20.16 -24.71 -23.63
N GLY A 110 -20.39 -23.39 -23.56
CA GLY A 110 -19.73 -22.49 -22.60
C GLY A 110 -20.05 -22.75 -21.12
N VAL A 111 -21.09 -23.52 -20.82
CA VAL A 111 -21.60 -23.73 -19.46
C VAL A 111 -20.62 -24.51 -18.58
N LEU A 112 -19.96 -25.55 -19.12
CA LEU A 112 -19.02 -26.37 -18.33
C LEU A 112 -17.67 -25.65 -18.09
N TYR A 113 -17.24 -24.83 -19.06
CA TYR A 113 -16.06 -23.97 -18.92
C TYR A 113 -16.28 -22.88 -17.86
N MET A 114 -17.48 -22.29 -17.83
CA MET A 114 -17.86 -21.29 -16.83
C MET A 114 -17.77 -21.82 -15.39
N VAL A 115 -18.12 -23.08 -15.15
CA VAL A 115 -18.19 -23.63 -13.77
C VAL A 115 -16.82 -23.81 -13.13
N ASN A 116 -15.80 -24.27 -13.87
CA ASN A 116 -14.48 -24.54 -13.28
C ASN A 116 -13.49 -23.39 -13.39
N ILE A 117 -13.55 -22.60 -14.47
CA ILE A 117 -12.54 -21.57 -14.76
C ILE A 117 -12.96 -20.23 -14.16
N PHE A 118 -14.25 -19.90 -14.15
CA PHE A 118 -14.73 -18.63 -13.63
C PHE A 118 -14.39 -18.40 -12.13
N PRO A 119 -14.54 -19.39 -11.22
CA PRO A 119 -14.20 -19.17 -9.81
C PRO A 119 -12.71 -18.88 -9.59
N LEU A 120 -11.84 -19.53 -10.36
CA LEU A 120 -10.39 -19.36 -10.26
C LEU A 120 -9.96 -17.94 -10.70
N TYR A 121 -10.43 -17.47 -11.85
CA TYR A 121 -10.13 -16.12 -12.32
C TYR A 121 -10.90 -15.03 -11.55
N SER A 122 -12.07 -15.36 -10.99
CA SER A 122 -12.80 -14.48 -10.07
C SER A 122 -12.01 -14.22 -8.77
N LEU A 123 -11.36 -15.25 -8.21
CA LEU A 123 -10.43 -15.10 -7.09
C LEU A 123 -9.28 -14.14 -7.42
N PHE A 124 -8.66 -14.29 -8.59
CA PHE A 124 -7.61 -13.36 -9.04
C PHE A 124 -8.14 -11.93 -9.21
N ALA A 125 -9.31 -11.76 -9.82
CA ALA A 125 -9.95 -10.47 -9.98
C ALA A 125 -10.26 -9.82 -8.62
N TYR A 126 -10.72 -10.60 -7.64
CA TYR A 126 -10.98 -10.12 -6.28
C TYR A 126 -9.70 -9.64 -5.59
N VAL A 127 -8.60 -10.39 -5.70
CA VAL A 127 -7.29 -9.99 -5.17
C VAL A 127 -6.80 -8.69 -5.81
N VAL A 128 -6.91 -8.56 -7.13
CA VAL A 128 -6.56 -7.35 -7.87
C VAL A 128 -7.44 -6.17 -7.44
N LEU A 129 -8.74 -6.38 -7.31
CA LEU A 129 -9.69 -5.34 -6.88
C LEU A 129 -9.35 -4.85 -5.48
N HIS A 130 -9.05 -5.76 -4.55
CA HIS A 130 -8.67 -5.41 -3.17
C HIS A 130 -7.38 -4.57 -3.14
N MET A 131 -6.39 -4.94 -3.97
CA MET A 131 -5.14 -4.19 -4.09
C MET A 131 -5.34 -2.80 -4.71
N LEU A 132 -6.23 -2.66 -5.70
CA LEU A 132 -6.61 -1.36 -6.26
C LEU A 132 -7.33 -0.49 -5.23
N MET A 133 -8.25 -1.06 -4.46
CA MET A 133 -8.96 -0.35 -3.40
C MET A 133 -7.98 0.15 -2.33
N TYR A 134 -7.06 -0.70 -1.88
CA TYR A 134 -6.01 -0.30 -0.95
C TYR A 134 -5.11 0.82 -1.51
N ALA A 135 -4.75 0.76 -2.80
CA ALA A 135 -4.01 1.83 -3.45
C ALA A 135 -4.79 3.17 -3.44
N ALA A 136 -6.11 3.12 -3.66
CA ALA A 136 -7.00 4.27 -3.58
C ALA A 136 -7.10 4.82 -2.15
N ASP A 137 -7.20 3.96 -1.13
CA ASP A 137 -7.25 4.38 0.27
C ASP A 137 -5.97 5.15 0.67
N VAL A 138 -4.79 4.63 0.30
CA VAL A 138 -3.51 5.31 0.53
C VAL A 138 -3.43 6.63 -0.23
N TYR A 139 -3.98 6.68 -1.45
CA TYR A 139 -4.08 7.93 -2.22
C TYR A 139 -4.95 8.98 -1.51
N PHE A 140 -6.13 8.59 -1.02
CA PHE A 140 -7.03 9.50 -0.30
C PHE A 140 -6.41 9.95 1.04
N TRP A 141 -5.83 9.04 1.82
CA TRP A 141 -5.14 9.42 3.06
C TRP A 141 -4.02 10.42 2.81
N ARG A 142 -3.24 10.25 1.73
CA ARG A 142 -2.21 11.22 1.33
C ARG A 142 -2.84 12.56 0.91
N ARG A 143 -3.93 12.53 0.13
CA ARG A 143 -4.62 13.75 -0.35
C ARG A 143 -5.19 14.60 0.79
N TYR A 144 -5.73 13.95 1.82
CA TYR A 144 -6.29 14.59 3.02
C TYR A 144 -5.25 14.83 4.13
N GLN A 145 -3.96 14.58 3.86
CA GLN A 145 -2.85 14.71 4.83
C GLN A 145 -3.07 13.93 6.14
N VAL A 146 -3.70 12.76 6.04
CA VAL A 146 -3.80 11.82 7.16
C VAL A 146 -2.46 11.11 7.31
N ASN A 147 -1.93 11.08 8.54
CA ASN A 147 -0.68 10.40 8.85
C ASN A 147 -0.88 8.88 8.91
N TYR A 148 -1.21 8.25 7.77
CA TYR A 148 -1.40 6.80 7.67
C TYR A 148 -0.18 5.96 8.11
N PRO A 149 1.09 6.42 7.96
CA PRO A 149 2.24 5.70 8.50
C PRO A 149 2.15 5.48 10.00
N PHE A 150 1.66 6.49 10.72
CA PHE A 150 1.43 6.40 12.16
C PHE A 150 0.28 5.44 12.49
N ILE A 151 -0.85 5.51 11.77
CA ILE A 151 -2.02 4.64 12.00
C ILE A 151 -1.65 3.15 11.85
N PHE A 152 -0.84 2.81 10.85
CA PHE A 152 -0.42 1.44 10.59
C PHE A 152 0.89 1.04 11.31
N GLY A 153 1.49 1.94 12.08
CA GLY A 153 2.75 1.70 12.80
C GLY A 153 3.97 1.48 11.88
N PHE A 154 3.95 2.05 10.68
CA PHE A 154 5.10 1.97 9.76
C PHE A 154 6.23 2.89 10.23
N LYS A 155 7.48 2.40 10.16
CA LYS A 155 8.66 3.24 10.38
C LYS A 155 8.76 4.28 9.25
N GLN A 156 9.00 5.53 9.60
CA GLN A 156 9.20 6.62 8.62
C GLN A 156 10.26 6.22 7.58
N GLY A 157 9.90 6.33 6.29
CA GLY A 157 10.76 5.94 5.17
C GLY A 157 10.56 4.51 4.63
N THR A 158 9.91 3.62 5.38
CA THR A 158 9.48 2.29 4.88
C THR A 158 8.08 2.31 4.28
N GLU A 159 7.48 3.50 4.19
CA GLU A 159 6.13 3.73 3.76
C GLU A 159 5.92 3.30 2.31
N LEU A 160 4.91 2.45 2.11
CA LEU A 160 4.38 2.14 0.79
C LEU A 160 3.81 3.40 0.16
N GLY A 161 4.28 3.75 -1.03
CA GLY A 161 3.66 4.79 -1.84
C GLY A 161 2.43 4.25 -2.57
N TYR A 162 1.36 5.05 -2.69
CA TYR A 162 0.17 4.66 -3.47
C TYR A 162 0.50 4.25 -4.91
N ARG A 163 1.50 4.90 -5.54
CA ARG A 163 1.97 4.57 -6.90
C ARG A 163 2.60 3.19 -7.00
N GLU A 164 3.33 2.76 -5.97
CA GLU A 164 4.00 1.45 -5.95
C GLU A 164 2.97 0.33 -5.83
N VAL A 165 1.98 0.51 -4.94
CA VAL A 165 0.85 -0.42 -4.79
C VAL A 165 0.02 -0.49 -6.07
N PHE A 166 -0.29 0.66 -6.66
CA PHE A 166 -1.05 0.73 -7.90
C PHE A 166 -0.33 0.08 -9.08
N LEU A 167 0.99 0.28 -9.22
CA LEU A 167 1.81 -0.38 -10.23
C LEU A 167 1.78 -1.90 -10.09
N LEU A 168 1.95 -2.42 -8.87
CA LEU A 168 1.88 -3.86 -8.60
C LEU A 168 0.50 -4.43 -8.90
N SER A 169 -0.55 -3.70 -8.50
CA SER A 169 -1.93 -4.12 -8.73
C SER A 169 -2.27 -4.19 -10.22
N THR A 170 -1.90 -3.17 -10.99
CA THR A 170 -2.14 -3.14 -12.44
C THR A 170 -1.27 -4.16 -13.18
N GLY A 171 -0.02 -4.37 -12.77
CA GLY A 171 0.84 -5.42 -13.32
C GLY A 171 0.28 -6.83 -13.10
N LEU A 172 -0.19 -7.13 -11.87
CA LEU A 172 -0.86 -8.40 -11.56
C LEU A 172 -2.16 -8.58 -12.37
N ALA A 173 -2.91 -7.49 -12.55
CA ALA A 173 -4.14 -7.50 -13.34
C ALA A 173 -3.88 -7.82 -14.82
N VAL A 174 -2.85 -7.20 -15.41
CA VAL A 174 -2.42 -7.50 -16.79
C VAL A 174 -2.01 -8.96 -16.92
N LEU A 175 -1.18 -9.47 -16.01
CA LEU A 175 -0.78 -10.89 -16.02
C LEU A 175 -1.99 -11.83 -15.93
N ALA A 176 -2.95 -11.55 -15.04
CA ALA A 176 -4.16 -12.35 -14.89
C ALA A 176 -5.04 -12.32 -16.16
N LEU A 177 -5.29 -11.14 -16.74
CA LEU A 177 -6.10 -10.99 -17.95
C LEU A 177 -5.42 -11.58 -19.19
N THR A 178 -4.11 -11.39 -19.36
CA THR A 178 -3.36 -12.01 -20.45
C THR A 178 -3.39 -13.53 -20.33
N SER A 179 -3.25 -14.06 -19.11
CA SER A 179 -3.36 -15.51 -18.87
C SER A 179 -4.76 -16.04 -19.17
N PHE A 180 -5.80 -15.28 -18.82
CA PHE A 180 -7.19 -15.62 -19.12
C PHE A 180 -7.45 -15.64 -20.62
N LEU A 181 -7.01 -14.60 -21.35
CA LEU A 181 -7.14 -14.51 -22.80
C LEU A 181 -6.34 -15.60 -23.52
N ALA A 182 -5.13 -15.91 -23.04
CA ALA A 182 -4.32 -17.01 -23.58
C ALA A 182 -5.01 -18.37 -23.39
N ASN A 183 -5.60 -18.61 -22.22
CA ASN A 183 -6.38 -19.82 -21.97
C ASN A 183 -7.59 -19.91 -22.92
N LEU A 184 -8.34 -18.80 -23.02
CA LEU A 184 -9.49 -18.68 -23.90
C LEU A 184 -9.13 -18.91 -25.38
N GLN A 185 -7.94 -18.50 -25.82
CA GLN A 185 -7.48 -18.64 -27.20
C GLN A 185 -6.96 -20.05 -27.50
N LEU A 186 -6.27 -20.70 -26.56
CA LEU A 186 -5.81 -22.09 -26.71
C LEU A 186 -6.99 -23.07 -26.77
N ASP A 187 -8.05 -22.80 -26.03
CA ASP A 187 -9.29 -23.57 -26.08
C ASP A 187 -9.91 -23.56 -27.49
N MET A 188 -9.94 -22.40 -28.17
CA MET A 188 -10.50 -22.26 -29.53
C MET A 188 -9.72 -23.02 -30.62
N GLY A 189 -8.42 -23.29 -30.43
CA GLY A 189 -7.57 -23.93 -31.45
C GLY A 189 -7.57 -25.46 -31.40
N SER A 190 -8.16 -26.08 -30.39
CA SER A 190 -7.79 -27.44 -29.97
C SER A 190 -8.82 -28.52 -30.31
N ARG A 191 -8.84 -28.95 -31.58
CA ARG A 191 -9.40 -30.27 -31.97
C ARG A 191 -8.41 -31.44 -31.73
N ALA A 192 -7.17 -31.16 -31.31
CA ALA A 192 -6.11 -32.15 -31.14
C ALA A 192 -5.74 -32.39 -29.66
N GLN A 193 -5.67 -33.66 -29.26
CA GLN A 193 -5.49 -34.18 -27.90
C GLN A 193 -4.23 -33.68 -27.16
N HIS A 194 -3.22 -33.18 -27.89
CA HIS A 194 -1.98 -32.62 -27.34
C HIS A 194 -2.17 -31.21 -26.72
N TYR A 195 -3.16 -30.43 -27.18
CA TYR A 195 -3.42 -29.08 -26.67
C TYR A 195 -4.17 -29.07 -25.33
N LYS A 196 -4.92 -30.14 -25.00
CA LYS A 196 -5.63 -30.27 -23.71
C LYS A 196 -4.68 -30.18 -22.50
N LYS A 197 -3.46 -30.74 -22.60
CA LYS A 197 -2.41 -30.61 -21.57
C LYS A 197 -1.90 -29.17 -21.45
N LEU A 198 -1.81 -28.43 -22.55
CA LEU A 198 -1.36 -27.03 -22.55
C LEU A 198 -2.41 -26.09 -21.95
N THR A 199 -3.70 -26.33 -22.20
CA THR A 199 -4.81 -25.53 -21.62
C THR A 199 -4.86 -25.65 -20.09
N GLN A 200 -4.50 -26.81 -19.53
CA GLN A 200 -4.32 -26.97 -18.08
C GLN A 200 -3.02 -26.35 -17.54
N LEU A 201 -1.97 -26.28 -18.35
CA LEU A 201 -0.67 -25.76 -17.94
C LEU A 201 -0.69 -24.23 -17.76
N VAL A 202 -1.44 -23.49 -18.57
CA VAL A 202 -1.51 -22.02 -18.51
C VAL A 202 -1.97 -21.47 -17.14
N PRO A 203 -3.11 -21.88 -16.57
CA PRO A 203 -3.53 -21.39 -15.26
C PRO A 203 -2.58 -21.86 -14.14
N LEU A 204 -1.99 -23.05 -14.29
CA LEU A 204 -0.96 -23.58 -13.38
C LEU A 204 0.31 -22.72 -13.40
N CYS A 205 0.77 -22.30 -14.57
CA CYS A 205 1.89 -21.39 -14.75
C CYS A 205 1.57 -20.01 -14.16
N SER A 206 0.37 -19.45 -14.37
CA SER A 206 -0.01 -18.16 -13.80
C SER A 206 -0.05 -18.21 -12.26
N ILE A 207 -0.63 -19.26 -11.68
CA ILE A 207 -0.60 -19.48 -10.23
C ILE A 207 0.84 -19.60 -9.74
N THR A 208 1.68 -20.38 -10.43
CA THR A 208 3.08 -20.57 -10.07
C THR A 208 3.86 -19.26 -10.12
N ILE A 209 3.65 -18.44 -11.17
CA ILE A 209 4.30 -17.13 -11.29
C ILE A 209 3.85 -16.20 -10.16
N VAL A 210 2.57 -16.19 -9.81
CA VAL A 210 2.06 -15.37 -8.69
C VAL A 210 2.64 -15.85 -7.35
N ILE A 211 2.68 -17.16 -7.10
CA ILE A 211 3.30 -17.74 -5.90
C ILE A 211 4.78 -17.38 -5.84
N VAL A 212 5.50 -17.52 -6.95
CA VAL A 212 6.91 -17.13 -7.03
C VAL A 212 7.05 -15.64 -6.75
N ILE A 213 6.24 -14.75 -7.34
CA ILE A 213 6.32 -13.30 -7.08
C ILE A 213 6.06 -12.97 -5.59
N VAL A 214 5.07 -13.63 -4.96
CA VAL A 214 4.68 -13.41 -3.56
C VAL A 214 5.74 -13.92 -2.58
N PHE A 215 6.31 -15.11 -2.83
CA PHE A 215 7.28 -15.77 -1.93
C PHE A 215 8.74 -15.53 -2.30
N CYS A 216 9.03 -14.91 -3.45
CA CYS A 216 10.39 -14.66 -3.90
C CYS A 216 11.15 -13.80 -2.88
N PRO A 217 12.31 -14.26 -2.37
CA PRO A 217 13.07 -13.52 -1.35
C PRO A 217 13.87 -12.34 -1.93
N PHE A 218 13.96 -12.20 -3.25
CA PHE A 218 14.78 -11.17 -3.91
C PHE A 218 14.13 -9.77 -3.86
N ASP A 219 14.94 -8.72 -3.67
CA ASP A 219 14.54 -7.29 -3.64
C ASP A 219 14.13 -6.71 -5.01
N ILE A 220 13.81 -7.58 -5.99
CA ILE A 220 13.48 -7.18 -7.37
C ILE A 220 12.08 -6.53 -7.44
N ILE A 221 11.18 -6.88 -6.51
CA ILE A 221 9.79 -6.39 -6.46
C ILE A 221 9.43 -6.01 -5.02
N TYR A 222 9.45 -4.71 -4.71
CA TYR A 222 9.00 -4.04 -3.47
C TYR A 222 8.76 -4.97 -2.26
N ARG A 223 9.84 -5.35 -1.57
CA ARG A 223 9.83 -6.27 -0.41
C ARG A 223 8.80 -5.90 0.66
N SER A 224 8.63 -4.61 0.96
CA SER A 224 7.67 -4.13 1.95
C SER A 224 6.21 -4.42 1.56
N CYS A 225 5.87 -4.42 0.26
CA CYS A 225 4.51 -4.69 -0.21
C CYS A 225 4.11 -6.14 0.04
N ARG A 226 5.03 -7.09 -0.17
CA ARG A 226 4.77 -8.52 -0.01
C ARG A 226 4.55 -8.91 1.44
N PHE A 227 5.42 -8.45 2.33
CA PHE A 227 5.26 -8.68 3.77
C PHE A 227 3.95 -8.10 4.29
N PHE A 228 3.57 -6.90 3.83
CA PHE A 228 2.28 -6.32 4.22
C PHE A 228 1.10 -7.14 3.69
N PHE A 229 1.14 -7.56 2.42
CA PHE A 229 0.09 -8.39 1.83
C PHE A 229 -0.06 -9.73 2.55
N ILE A 230 1.04 -10.45 2.79
CA ILE A 230 1.05 -11.72 3.52
C ILE A 230 0.50 -11.53 4.94
N LYS A 231 0.92 -10.47 5.63
CA LYS A 231 0.43 -10.14 6.97
C LYS A 231 -1.08 -9.82 6.97
N SER A 232 -1.57 -9.11 5.97
CA SER A 232 -2.99 -8.80 5.82
C SER A 232 -3.82 -10.06 5.53
N VAL A 233 -3.38 -10.90 4.59
CA VAL A 233 -4.04 -12.19 4.30
C VAL A 233 -4.04 -13.09 5.54
N PHE A 234 -2.91 -13.20 6.24
CA PHE A 234 -2.82 -13.96 7.47
C PHE A 234 -3.78 -13.42 8.54
N ARG A 235 -3.86 -12.10 8.72
CA ARG A 235 -4.84 -11.48 9.63
C ARG A 235 -6.28 -11.76 9.21
N CYS A 236 -6.61 -11.75 7.93
CA CYS A 236 -7.97 -12.07 7.45
C CYS A 236 -8.32 -13.55 7.68
N VAL A 237 -7.39 -14.47 7.43
CA VAL A 237 -7.61 -15.92 7.65
C VAL A 237 -7.70 -16.25 9.14
N CYS A 238 -6.87 -15.60 9.96
CA CYS A 238 -6.90 -15.77 11.40
C CYS A 238 -7.95 -14.91 12.10
N ALA A 239 -8.58 -13.93 11.43
CA ALA A 239 -9.65 -13.09 11.99
C ALA A 239 -10.77 -13.90 12.66
N PRO A 240 -11.31 -14.98 12.07
CA PRO A 240 -12.30 -15.83 12.75
C PRO A 240 -11.75 -16.62 13.95
N LEU A 241 -10.43 -16.79 14.06
CA LEU A 241 -9.77 -17.49 15.18
C LEU A 241 -9.36 -16.52 16.31
N TYR A 242 -9.35 -15.21 16.05
CA TYR A 242 -9.14 -14.20 17.07
C TYR A 242 -10.47 -13.92 17.78
N LYS A 243 -10.49 -14.10 19.10
CA LYS A 243 -11.58 -13.57 19.93
C LYS A 243 -11.67 -12.07 19.68
N VAL A 244 -12.81 -11.59 19.19
CA VAL A 244 -13.16 -10.18 19.21
C VAL A 244 -13.27 -9.80 20.69
N THR A 245 -12.20 -9.24 21.25
CA THR A 245 -12.35 -8.43 22.46
C THR A 245 -13.13 -7.21 22.02
N ASP A 246 -14.45 -7.26 22.19
CA ASP A 246 -15.28 -6.06 22.17
C ASP A 246 -14.69 -5.11 23.20
N ILE A 247 -14.02 -4.07 22.71
CA ILE A 247 -13.59 -2.93 23.51
C ILE A 247 -14.86 -2.13 23.80
N GLN A 248 -15.69 -2.67 24.70
CA GLN A 248 -16.77 -1.98 25.40
C GLN A 248 -16.38 -1.76 26.88
N LYS A 249 -15.09 -1.52 27.15
CA LYS A 249 -14.66 -0.95 28.43
C LYS A 249 -13.80 0.27 28.18
N GLY A 250 -14.41 1.40 28.55
CA GLY A 250 -13.83 2.70 28.90
C GLY A 250 -12.46 3.04 28.35
N TYR A 251 -12.42 4.08 27.53
CA TYR A 251 -11.27 4.95 27.38
C TYR A 251 -10.85 5.50 28.76
N ASN A 252 -10.03 4.75 29.50
CA ASN A 252 -9.18 5.27 30.56
C ASN A 252 -7.81 5.55 29.94
N PHE A 253 -7.63 6.80 29.53
CA PHE A 253 -6.46 7.33 28.84
C PHE A 253 -5.30 7.64 29.82
N ALA A 254 -5.14 6.88 30.91
CA ALA A 254 -4.30 7.30 32.04
C ALA A 254 -3.12 6.38 32.43
N ASP A 255 -3.08 5.11 32.04
CA ASP A 255 -2.14 4.16 32.70
C ASP A 255 -0.96 3.65 31.86
N ASP A 256 -0.78 4.05 30.60
CA ASP A 256 0.43 3.67 29.82
C ASP A 256 1.56 4.72 29.88
N ILE A 257 1.62 5.47 30.99
CA ILE A 257 2.84 6.18 31.40
C ILE A 257 3.28 5.49 32.69
N ILE A 258 4.39 4.76 32.61
CA ILE A 258 5.06 3.95 33.64
C ILE A 258 4.82 2.44 33.47
N GLU A 259 5.46 1.86 32.45
CA GLU A 259 6.45 0.78 32.62
C GLU A 259 7.40 0.72 31.42
#